data_AF-A0A7S2GD52-F1
#
_entry.id   AF-A0A7S2GD52-F1
#
_cell.length_a   1.000
_cell.length_b   1.000
_cell.length_c   1.000
_cell.angle_alpha   90.00
_cell.angle_beta   90.00
_cell.angle_gamma   90.00
#
_symmetry.space_group_name_H-M   'P 1'
#
loop_
_entity.id
_entity.type
_entity.pdbx_description
1 polymer ?
#
loop_
_entity_poly.entity_id
_entity_poly.type
_entity_poly.pdbx_seq_one_letter_code
_entity_poly.pdbx_strand_id
1 'polypeptide(L)'
;VQRMVDEAILVWRAEQRGLEPSEVSLDVSLLPFPRQQDPNEQNVGQRIGPLFYNLAFTVPAIVLIIRVVREKERHVTGAMRSTGLLDSAYWTSYWLQALFVAIVVTTLTYIVGIAFQMNVFVNSDGGLIWFFLFIYEIAWFAVAFFFASLVHSVQAAVIISLIGIPPLLTGLLSSLMVG
;
A
#
# COMPACT_ATOMS: atom_id res chain seq x y z
N VAL A 1 27.10 30.25 -19.14
CA VAL A 1 28.12 31.30 -19.30
C VAL A 1 29.49 30.73 -19.64
N GLN A 2 30.03 29.76 -18.88
CA GLN A 2 31.34 29.14 -19.17
C GLN A 2 31.47 28.59 -20.60
N ARG A 3 30.49 27.80 -21.09
CA ARG A 3 30.50 27.29 -22.48
C ARG A 3 30.67 28.38 -23.55
N MET A 4 29.98 29.51 -23.38
CA MET A 4 30.04 30.62 -24.35
C MET A 4 31.40 31.33 -24.33
N VAL A 5 32.04 31.39 -23.16
CA VAL A 5 33.40 31.95 -23.02
C VAL A 5 34.41 31.00 -23.67
N ASP A 6 34.26 29.70 -23.46
CA ASP A 6 35.15 28.68 -24.01
C ASP A 6 35.02 28.59 -25.54
N GLU A 7 33.80 28.64 -26.09
CA GLU A 7 33.54 28.74 -27.53
C GLU A 7 34.18 30.00 -28.13
N ALA A 8 34.02 31.16 -27.48
CA ALA A 8 34.60 32.43 -27.96
C ALA A 8 36.15 32.41 -28.00
N ILE A 9 36.81 31.79 -27.03
CA ILE A 9 38.27 31.64 -27.00
C ILE A 9 38.75 30.72 -28.14
N LEU A 10 38.00 29.65 -28.42
CA LEU A 10 38.33 28.71 -29.48
C LEU A 10 38.19 29.33 -30.86
N VAL A 11 37.12 30.10 -31.09
CA VAL A 11 36.93 30.88 -32.33
C VAL A 11 38.06 31.89 -32.51
N TRP A 12 38.41 32.65 -31.46
CA TRP A 12 39.51 33.63 -31.53
C TRP A 12 40.88 33.00 -31.85
N ARG A 13 41.17 31.81 -31.29
CA ARG A 13 42.42 31.09 -31.57
C ARG A 13 42.44 30.43 -32.96
N ALA A 14 41.28 30.00 -33.46
CA ALA A 14 41.15 29.44 -34.81
C ALA A 14 41.39 30.51 -35.88
N GLU A 15 40.89 31.73 -35.64
CA GLU A 15 41.07 32.90 -36.52
C GLU A 15 42.56 33.26 -36.69
N GLN A 16 43.35 33.24 -35.62
CA GLN A 16 44.81 33.51 -35.68
C GLN A 16 45.60 32.47 -36.48
N ARG A 17 45.04 31.27 -36.69
CA ARG A 17 45.67 30.20 -37.47
C ARG A 17 45.12 30.10 -38.90
N GLY A 18 44.23 31.02 -39.29
CA GLY A 18 43.62 31.05 -40.63
C GLY A 18 42.60 29.95 -40.89
N LEU A 19 41.99 29.39 -39.84
CA LEU A 19 40.92 28.39 -39.95
C LEU A 19 39.56 29.10 -39.96
N GLU A 20 38.67 28.68 -40.86
CA GLU A 20 37.32 29.26 -41.00
C GLU A 20 36.50 29.04 -39.72
N PRO A 21 35.77 30.05 -39.20
CA PRO A 21 35.04 29.96 -37.93
C PRO A 21 33.93 28.89 -37.86
N SER A 22 33.56 28.29 -39.00
CA SER A 22 32.46 27.34 -39.13
C SER A 22 32.82 25.89 -38.75
N GLU A 23 34.11 25.55 -38.63
CA GLU A 23 34.56 24.20 -38.27
C GLU A 23 34.68 23.96 -36.75
N VAL A 24 34.62 25.01 -35.93
CA VAL A 24 34.89 24.92 -34.49
C VAL A 24 33.59 25.07 -33.69
N SER A 25 32.77 24.02 -33.71
CA SER A 25 31.59 23.88 -32.86
C SER A 25 31.88 22.92 -31.71
N LEU A 26 31.70 23.40 -30.48
CA LEU A 26 31.96 22.62 -29.27
C LEU A 26 30.66 21.95 -28.78
N ASP A 27 30.42 20.70 -29.18
CA ASP A 27 29.27 19.93 -28.69
C ASP A 27 29.54 19.38 -27.28
N VAL A 28 29.30 20.21 -26.28
CA VAL A 28 29.36 19.79 -24.86
C VAL A 28 27.95 19.51 -24.37
N SER A 29 27.63 18.22 -24.32
CA SER A 29 26.45 17.72 -23.62
C SER A 29 26.81 17.37 -22.18
N LEU A 30 26.14 18.00 -21.22
CA LEU A 30 26.25 17.65 -19.80
C LEU A 30 25.47 16.35 -19.57
N LEU A 31 26.14 15.23 -19.76
CA LEU A 31 25.61 13.94 -19.31
C LEU A 31 25.76 13.87 -17.79
N PRO A 32 24.71 13.49 -17.05
CA PRO A 32 24.85 13.21 -15.64
C PRO A 32 25.83 12.04 -15.46
N PHE A 33 26.74 12.17 -14.49
CA PHE A 33 27.58 11.05 -14.09
C PHE A 33 26.69 9.88 -13.67
N PRO A 34 27.09 8.62 -13.95
CA PRO A 34 26.34 7.45 -13.51
C PRO A 34 26.19 7.50 -11.98
N ARG A 35 24.98 7.78 -11.51
CA ARG A 35 24.68 7.76 -10.07
C ARG A 35 24.80 6.33 -9.58
N GLN A 36 25.55 6.14 -8.51
CA GLN A 36 25.39 4.94 -7.69
C GLN A 36 24.00 5.00 -7.06
N GLN A 37 23.32 3.86 -6.91
CA GLN A 37 22.01 3.81 -6.26
C GLN A 37 22.15 4.33 -4.82
N ASP A 38 21.77 5.58 -4.60
CA ASP A 38 21.74 6.14 -3.26
C ASP A 38 20.67 5.38 -2.46
N PRO A 39 20.99 4.80 -1.29
CA PRO A 39 20.01 4.05 -0.48
C PRO A 39 18.83 4.93 -0.01
N ASN A 40 18.96 6.26 -0.12
CA ASN A 40 17.93 7.24 0.22
C ASN A 40 17.07 7.70 -0.96
N GLU A 41 17.41 7.35 -2.22
CA GLU A 41 16.53 7.55 -3.38
C GLU A 41 15.47 6.43 -3.46
N GLN A 42 14.90 6.03 -2.32
CA GLN A 42 13.71 5.18 -2.33
C GLN A 42 12.58 5.95 -3.01
N ASN A 43 12.10 5.40 -4.12
CA ASN A 43 10.92 5.91 -4.81
C ASN A 43 9.81 6.20 -3.79
N VAL A 44 9.09 7.31 -3.96
CA VAL A 44 8.00 7.72 -3.06
C VAL A 44 7.02 6.55 -2.80
N GLY A 45 6.79 5.71 -3.81
CA GLY A 45 6.00 4.48 -3.69
C GLY A 45 6.55 3.45 -2.70
N GLN A 46 7.87 3.29 -2.58
CA GLN A 46 8.48 2.37 -1.60
C GLN A 46 8.38 2.92 -0.17
N ARG A 47 8.43 4.24 0.00
CA ARG A 47 8.35 4.88 1.32
C ARG A 47 6.93 4.91 1.88
N ILE A 48 5.92 5.15 1.03
CA ILE A 48 4.52 5.30 1.45
C ILE A 48 3.73 3.99 1.25
N GLY A 49 4.22 3.10 0.38
CA GLY A 49 3.56 1.84 0.01
C GLY A 49 3.10 1.00 1.20
N PRO A 50 3.96 0.67 2.18
CA PRO A 50 3.58 -0.16 3.32
C PRO A 50 2.41 0.40 4.14
N LEU A 51 2.35 1.72 4.31
CA LEU A 51 1.25 2.42 4.98
C LEU A 51 -0.06 2.28 4.21
N PHE A 52 -0.01 2.45 2.90
CA PHE A 52 -1.18 2.30 2.04
C PHE A 52 -1.73 0.86 2.08
N TYR A 53 -0.86 -0.14 2.00
CA TYR A 53 -1.27 -1.55 2.13
C TYR A 53 -1.90 -1.84 3.48
N ASN A 54 -1.29 -1.38 4.57
CA ASN A 54 -1.85 -1.59 5.90
C ASN A 54 -3.26 -0.98 6.04
N LEU A 55 -3.47 0.22 5.52
CA LEU A 55 -4.78 0.86 5.48
C LEU A 55 -5.79 0.09 4.61
N ALA A 56 -5.35 -0.43 3.46
CA ALA A 56 -6.22 -1.18 2.54
C ALA A 56 -6.82 -2.44 3.18
N PHE A 57 -6.06 -3.16 4.01
CA PHE A 57 -6.52 -4.38 4.69
C PHE A 57 -7.26 -4.11 6.01
N THR A 58 -6.97 -3.00 6.71
CA THR A 58 -7.67 -2.66 7.96
C THR A 58 -9.10 -2.16 7.73
N VAL A 59 -9.39 -1.46 6.63
CA VAL A 59 -10.73 -0.92 6.35
C VAL A 59 -11.80 -2.03 6.22
N PRO A 60 -11.61 -3.10 5.42
CA PRO A 60 -12.53 -4.23 5.37
C PRO A 60 -12.78 -4.87 6.74
N ALA A 61 -11.74 -5.01 7.56
CA ALA A 61 -11.84 -5.54 8.91
C ALA A 61 -12.71 -4.64 9.82
N ILE A 62 -12.55 -3.32 9.76
CA ILE A 62 -13.38 -2.36 10.50
C ILE A 62 -14.85 -2.49 10.09
N VAL A 63 -15.13 -2.56 8.79
CA VAL A 63 -16.50 -2.71 8.27
C VAL A 63 -17.12 -4.03 8.76
N LEU A 64 -16.35 -5.11 8.78
CA LEU A 64 -16.80 -6.40 9.30
C LEU A 64 -17.21 -6.29 10.78
N ILE A 65 -16.39 -5.66 11.62
CA ILE A 65 -16.69 -5.42 13.05
C ILE A 65 -18.01 -4.67 13.18
N ILE A 66 -18.16 -3.54 12.49
CA ILE A 66 -19.36 -2.69 12.57
C ILE A 66 -20.61 -3.49 12.15
N ARG A 67 -20.51 -4.32 11.11
CA ARG A 67 -21.64 -5.15 10.64
C ARG A 67 -22.04 -6.19 11.68
N VAL A 68 -21.08 -6.92 12.23
CA VAL A 68 -21.33 -7.95 13.26
C VAL A 68 -21.94 -7.32 14.51
N VAL A 69 -21.39 -6.21 15.00
CA VAL A 69 -21.91 -5.53 16.19
C VAL A 69 -23.29 -4.94 15.93
N ARG A 70 -23.55 -4.41 14.72
CA ARG A 70 -24.88 -3.89 14.35
C ARG A 70 -25.95 -4.98 14.34
N GLU A 71 -25.62 -6.17 13.87
CA GLU A 71 -26.55 -7.30 13.92
C GLU A 71 -26.82 -7.78 15.35
N LYS A 72 -25.79 -7.76 16.21
CA LYS A 72 -25.94 -8.03 17.64
C LYS A 72 -26.86 -7.01 18.32
N GLU A 73 -26.64 -5.72 18.08
CA GLU A 73 -27.41 -4.63 18.69
C GLU A 73 -28.89 -4.66 18.27
N ARG A 74 -29.18 -5.04 17.02
CA ARG A 74 -30.54 -5.16 16.50
C ARG A 74 -31.22 -6.51 16.81
N HIS A 75 -30.54 -7.39 17.55
CA HIS A 75 -31.02 -8.76 17.85
C HIS A 75 -31.51 -9.53 16.62
N VAL A 76 -30.93 -9.28 15.44
CA VAL A 76 -31.39 -9.87 14.16
C VAL A 76 -31.26 -11.39 14.19
N THR A 77 -30.28 -11.92 14.94
CA THR A 77 -30.11 -13.35 15.17
C THR A 77 -31.29 -13.97 15.93
N GLY A 78 -31.91 -13.24 16.85
CA GLY A 78 -33.12 -13.67 17.56
C GLY A 78 -34.33 -13.73 16.63
N ALA A 79 -34.47 -12.75 15.74
CA ALA A 79 -35.50 -12.74 14.71
C ALA A 79 -35.32 -13.89 13.69
N MET A 80 -34.09 -14.16 13.25
CA MET A 80 -33.79 -15.29 12.34
C MET A 80 -34.03 -16.66 12.99
N ARG A 81 -33.78 -16.81 14.29
CA ARG A 81 -34.12 -18.05 15.01
C ARG A 81 -35.64 -18.26 15.10
N SER A 82 -36.41 -17.17 15.22
CA SER A 82 -37.88 -17.25 15.25
C SER A 82 -38.51 -17.71 13.92
N THR A 83 -37.79 -17.55 12.80
CA THR A 83 -38.22 -18.02 11.47
C THR A 83 -37.74 -19.43 11.13
N GLY A 84 -37.05 -20.12 12.06
CA GLY A 84 -36.61 -21.51 11.89
C GLY A 84 -35.30 -21.68 11.11
N LEU A 85 -34.50 -20.61 10.95
CA LEU A 85 -33.21 -20.70 10.29
C LEU A 85 -32.17 -21.41 11.19
N LEU A 86 -31.39 -22.31 10.60
CA LEU A 86 -30.29 -22.98 11.29
C LEU A 86 -29.14 -22.00 11.57
N ASP A 87 -28.63 -21.98 12.80
CA ASP A 87 -27.48 -21.17 13.20
C ASP A 87 -26.23 -21.47 12.34
N SER A 88 -26.08 -22.70 11.83
CA SER A 88 -24.98 -23.09 10.95
C SER A 88 -25.00 -22.37 9.59
N ALA A 89 -26.19 -22.13 9.03
CA ALA A 89 -26.36 -21.41 7.77
C ALA A 89 -25.94 -19.93 7.92
N TYR A 90 -26.23 -19.33 9.08
CA TYR A 90 -25.83 -17.97 9.41
C TYR A 90 -24.30 -17.81 9.43
N TRP A 91 -23.60 -18.65 10.19
CA TRP A 91 -22.14 -18.59 10.26
C TRP A 91 -21.46 -18.90 8.93
N THR A 92 -22.01 -19.85 8.16
CA THR A 92 -21.49 -20.20 6.83
C THR A 92 -21.62 -19.02 5.86
N SER A 93 -22.74 -18.29 5.90
CA SER A 93 -22.93 -17.07 5.12
C SER A 93 -21.88 -16.00 5.45
N TYR A 94 -21.59 -15.81 6.74
CA TYR A 94 -20.56 -14.88 7.18
C TYR A 94 -19.16 -15.25 6.69
N TRP A 95 -18.80 -16.53 6.77
CA TRP A 95 -17.51 -17.02 6.26
C TRP A 95 -17.40 -16.89 4.74
N LEU A 96 -18.46 -17.22 4.00
CA LEU A 96 -18.50 -17.05 2.54
C LEU A 96 -18.35 -15.59 2.14
N GLN A 97 -19.05 -14.69 2.84
CA GLN A 97 -18.95 -13.26 2.60
C GLN A 97 -17.54 -12.73 2.92
N ALA A 98 -16.94 -13.17 4.03
CA ALA A 98 -15.57 -12.81 4.39
C ALA A 98 -14.56 -13.31 3.34
N LEU A 99 -14.66 -14.56 2.89
CA LEU A 99 -13.79 -15.11 1.85
C LEU A 99 -13.93 -14.36 0.52
N PHE A 100 -15.16 -14.05 0.12
CA PHE A 100 -15.40 -13.28 -1.10
C PHE A 100 -14.76 -11.88 -1.03
N VAL A 101 -14.95 -11.17 0.09
CA VAL A 101 -14.32 -9.86 0.30
C VAL A 101 -12.80 -9.99 0.33
N ALA A 102 -12.24 -11.02 0.98
CA ALA A 102 -10.79 -11.25 0.99
C ALA A 102 -10.23 -11.39 -0.42
N ILE A 103 -10.86 -12.21 -1.28
CA ILE A 103 -10.42 -12.40 -2.67
C ILE A 103 -10.45 -11.08 -3.43
N VAL A 104 -11.50 -10.28 -3.29
CA VAL A 104 -11.64 -8.99 -3.98
C VAL A 104 -10.58 -7.99 -3.52
N VAL A 105 -10.43 -7.81 -2.20
CA VAL A 105 -9.48 -6.86 -1.62
C VAL A 105 -8.05 -7.23 -1.99
N THR A 106 -7.69 -8.50 -1.85
CA THR A 106 -6.33 -8.98 -2.13
C THR A 106 -5.97 -8.87 -3.61
N THR A 107 -6.91 -9.18 -4.50
CA THR A 107 -6.72 -9.03 -5.95
C THR A 107 -6.57 -7.56 -6.34
N LEU A 108 -7.42 -6.66 -5.83
CA LEU A 108 -7.32 -5.23 -6.10
C LEU A 108 -5.97 -4.68 -5.60
N THR A 109 -5.59 -5.06 -4.39
CA THR A 109 -4.37 -4.63 -3.72
C THR A 109 -3.11 -5.12 -4.47
N TYR A 110 -3.15 -6.34 -5.00
CA TYR A 110 -2.11 -6.89 -5.85
C TYR A 110 -1.98 -6.12 -7.19
N ILE A 111 -3.11 -5.83 -7.87
CA ILE A 111 -3.13 -5.05 -9.12
C ILE A 111 -2.53 -3.66 -8.88
N VAL A 112 -2.93 -3.00 -7.80
CA VAL A 112 -2.39 -1.69 -7.41
C VAL A 112 -0.87 -1.79 -7.15
N GLY A 113 -0.39 -2.87 -6.54
CA GLY A 113 1.05 -3.07 -6.32
C GLY A 113 1.90 -3.22 -7.56
N ILE A 114 1.37 -3.90 -8.57
CA ILE A 114 2.01 -3.96 -9.88
C ILE A 114 2.01 -2.57 -10.54
N ALA A 115 0.89 -1.84 -10.46
CA ALA A 115 0.76 -0.52 -11.08
C ALA A 115 1.77 0.50 -10.52
N PHE A 116 2.12 0.40 -9.23
CA PHE A 116 3.14 1.25 -8.60
C PHE A 116 4.58 0.76 -8.78
N GLN A 117 4.81 -0.34 -9.51
CA GLN A 117 6.12 -0.94 -9.78
C GLN A 117 7.01 -1.07 -8.53
N MET A 118 6.41 -1.50 -7.42
CA MET A 118 7.18 -1.70 -6.20
C MET A 118 8.10 -2.91 -6.35
N ASN A 119 9.33 -2.78 -5.84
CA ASN A 119 10.37 -3.79 -5.94
C ASN A 119 9.90 -5.18 -5.45
N VAL A 120 9.11 -5.21 -4.37
CA VAL A 120 8.52 -6.44 -3.80
C VAL A 120 7.62 -7.18 -4.81
N PHE A 121 6.84 -6.46 -5.62
CA PHE A 121 5.90 -7.04 -6.59
C PHE A 121 6.54 -7.37 -7.93
N VAL A 122 7.62 -6.68 -8.30
CA VAL A 122 8.32 -6.89 -9.58
C VAL A 122 9.33 -8.04 -9.49
N ASN A 123 10.00 -8.20 -8.34
CA ASN A 123 11.09 -9.16 -8.17
C ASN A 123 10.69 -10.49 -7.51
N SER A 124 9.43 -10.65 -7.10
CA SER A 124 8.96 -11.91 -6.48
C SER A 124 7.84 -12.56 -7.30
N ASP A 125 7.67 -13.88 -7.11
CA ASP A 125 6.62 -14.65 -7.79
C ASP A 125 5.22 -14.12 -7.44
N GLY A 126 4.50 -13.65 -8.46
CA GLY A 126 3.20 -13.00 -8.28
C GLY A 126 2.15 -13.86 -7.56
N GLY A 127 2.13 -15.17 -7.83
CA GLY A 127 1.22 -16.10 -7.16
C GLY A 127 1.50 -16.24 -5.65
N LEU A 128 2.77 -16.23 -5.26
CA LEU A 128 3.16 -16.31 -3.85
C LEU A 128 2.77 -15.03 -3.10
N ILE A 129 3.01 -13.86 -3.70
CA ILE A 129 2.60 -12.58 -3.10
C ILE A 129 1.08 -12.52 -2.92
N TRP A 130 0.33 -12.87 -3.96
CA TRP A 130 -1.13 -12.86 -3.88
C TRP A 130 -1.64 -13.77 -2.76
N PHE A 131 -1.09 -14.99 -2.65
CA PHE A 131 -1.46 -15.93 -1.59
C PHE A 131 -1.06 -15.44 -0.20
N PHE A 132 0.10 -14.80 -0.07
CA PHE A 132 0.54 -14.17 1.18
C PHE A 132 -0.42 -13.04 1.62
N LEU A 133 -0.79 -12.15 0.69
CA LEU A 133 -1.78 -11.10 0.95
C LEU A 133 -3.14 -11.69 1.34
N PHE A 134 -3.53 -12.81 0.73
CA PHE A 134 -4.76 -13.50 1.05
C PHE A 134 -4.81 -14.06 2.47
N ILE A 135 -3.75 -14.73 2.92
CA ILE A 135 -3.65 -15.18 4.32
C ILE A 135 -3.61 -14.00 5.28
N TYR A 136 -2.92 -12.92 4.90
CA TYR A 136 -2.86 -11.70 5.71
C TYR A 136 -4.24 -11.08 5.94
N GLU A 137 -5.09 -11.03 4.91
CA GLU A 137 -6.46 -10.52 5.05
C GLU A 137 -7.34 -11.44 5.92
N ILE A 138 -7.18 -12.76 5.81
CA ILE A 138 -7.87 -13.72 6.69
C ILE A 138 -7.46 -13.50 8.16
N ALA A 139 -6.18 -13.21 8.43
CA ALA A 139 -5.72 -12.89 9.77
C ALA A 139 -6.38 -11.62 10.33
N TRP A 140 -6.54 -10.59 9.50
CA TRP A 140 -7.27 -9.37 9.87
C TRP A 140 -8.73 -9.64 10.18
N PHE A 141 -9.40 -10.52 9.45
CA PHE A 141 -10.77 -10.94 9.77
C PHE A 141 -10.87 -11.73 11.07
N ALA A 142 -9.89 -12.58 11.39
CA ALA A 142 -9.87 -13.27 12.68
C ALA A 142 -9.76 -12.28 13.86
N VAL A 143 -8.88 -11.28 13.74
CA VAL A 143 -8.74 -10.18 14.71
C VAL A 143 -10.05 -9.39 14.81
N ALA A 144 -10.68 -9.06 13.67
CA ALA A 144 -11.96 -8.38 13.62
C ALA A 144 -13.06 -9.15 14.36
N PHE A 145 -13.20 -10.46 14.13
CA PHE A 145 -14.20 -11.27 14.84
C PHE A 145 -13.93 -11.34 16.34
N PHE A 146 -12.67 -11.41 16.76
CA PHE A 146 -12.29 -11.38 18.18
C PHE A 146 -12.75 -10.08 18.84
N PHE A 147 -12.44 -8.92 18.25
CA PHE A 147 -12.88 -7.63 18.79
C PHE A 147 -14.40 -7.42 18.69
N ALA A 148 -15.01 -7.86 17.60
CA ALA A 148 -16.47 -7.82 17.44
C ALA A 148 -17.19 -8.67 18.50
N SER A 149 -16.51 -9.65 19.11
CA SER A 149 -17.05 -10.42 20.24
C SER A 149 -17.16 -9.59 21.52
N LEU A 150 -16.24 -8.66 21.76
CA LEU A 150 -16.14 -7.90 23.00
C LEU A 150 -17.05 -6.65 23.01
N VAL A 151 -17.45 -6.17 21.83
CA VAL A 151 -18.20 -4.93 21.70
C VAL A 151 -19.68 -5.20 21.43
N HIS A 152 -20.54 -4.49 22.18
CA HIS A 152 -21.99 -4.66 22.13
C HIS A 152 -22.73 -3.44 21.56
N SER A 153 -22.07 -2.29 21.39
CA SER A 153 -22.65 -1.06 20.82
C SER A 153 -21.91 -0.67 19.55
N VAL A 154 -22.65 -0.32 18.49
CA VAL A 154 -22.08 0.11 17.23
C VAL A 154 -21.24 1.38 17.38
N GLN A 155 -21.65 2.33 18.22
CA GLN A 155 -20.90 3.57 18.44
C GLN A 155 -19.52 3.29 19.08
N ALA A 156 -19.49 2.42 20.10
CA ALA A 156 -18.24 1.97 20.71
C ALA A 156 -17.39 1.19 19.71
N ALA A 157 -18.00 0.34 18.87
CA ALA A 157 -17.29 -0.44 17.87
C ALA A 157 -16.57 0.46 16.87
N VAL A 158 -17.25 1.47 16.31
CA VAL A 158 -16.65 2.44 15.39
C VAL A 158 -15.46 3.15 16.03
N ILE A 159 -15.60 3.63 17.27
CA ILE A 159 -14.52 4.35 17.97
C ILE A 159 -13.31 3.43 18.18
N ILE A 160 -13.53 2.23 18.71
CA ILE A 160 -12.46 1.27 19.03
C ILE A 160 -11.76 0.78 17.76
N SER A 161 -12.52 0.47 16.72
CA SER A 161 -11.98 -0.08 15.47
C SER A 161 -11.31 0.98 14.59
N LEU A 162 -11.80 2.23 14.59
CA LEU A 162 -11.20 3.32 13.82
C LEU A 162 -9.97 3.92 14.52
N ILE A 163 -10.02 4.11 15.84
CA ILE A 163 -8.96 4.79 16.61
C ILE A 163 -7.98 3.78 17.23
N GLY A 164 -8.46 2.60 17.63
CA GLY A 164 -7.68 1.64 18.39
C GLY A 164 -6.88 0.65 17.55
N ILE A 165 -7.49 0.03 16.53
CA ILE A 165 -6.87 -1.16 15.90
C ILE A 165 -5.73 -0.81 14.92
N PRO A 166 -5.89 0.08 13.92
CA PRO A 166 -4.82 0.39 12.97
C PRO A 166 -3.63 1.17 13.57
N PRO A 167 -3.83 2.25 14.36
CA PRO A 167 -2.71 3.03 14.92
C PRO A 167 -1.94 2.31 16.02
N LEU A 168 -2.60 1.49 16.84
CA LEU A 168 -1.93 0.79 17.94
C LEU A 168 -1.04 -0.34 17.43
N LEU A 169 -1.49 -1.10 16.41
CA LEU A 169 -0.68 -2.17 15.83
C LEU A 169 0.51 -1.61 15.03
N THR A 170 0.30 -0.57 14.24
CA THR A 170 1.37 0.08 13.46
C THR A 170 2.34 0.89 14.34
N GLY A 171 1.83 1.56 15.38
CA GLY A 171 2.63 2.27 16.39
C GLY A 171 3.47 1.34 17.27
N LEU A 172 2.93 0.18 17.65
CA LEU A 172 3.68 -0.84 18.40
C LEU A 172 4.80 -1.43 17.54
N LEU A 173 4.51 -1.79 16.29
CA LEU A 173 5.52 -2.38 15.38
C LEU A 173 6.64 -1.40 15.04
N SER A 174 6.31 -0.11 14.86
CA SER A 174 7.33 0.93 14.62
C SER A 174 8.18 1.21 15.86
N SER A 175 7.60 1.22 17.06
CA SER A 175 8.38 1.41 18.29
C SER A 175 9.29 0.23 18.61
N LEU A 176 8.91 -1.01 18.24
CA LEU A 176 9.75 -2.21 18.37
C LEU A 176 10.86 -2.31 17.31
N MET A 177 10.75 -1.63 16.16
CA MET A 177 11.81 -1.59 15.16
C MET A 177 12.84 -0.48 15.39
N VAL A 178 12.46 0.57 16.14
CA VAL A 178 13.31 1.73 16.40
C VAL A 178 14.03 1.64 17.77
N GLY A 179 13.56 0.79 18.68
CA GLY A 179 14.23 0.46 19.95
C GLY A 179 15.08 -0.80 19.86
#